data_AF-A0A7J7JIV7-F1
#
_entry.id   AF-A0A7J7JIV7-F1
#
_cell.length_a   1.000
_cell.length_b   1.000
_cell.length_c   1.000
_cell.angle_alpha   90.00
_cell.angle_beta   90.00
_cell.angle_gamma   90.00
#
_symmetry.space_group_name_H-M   'P 1'
#
loop_
_entity.id
_entity.type
_entity.pdbx_description
1 polymer ?
#
loop_
_entity_poly.entity_id
_entity_poly.type
_entity_poly.pdbx_seq_one_letter_code
_entity_poly.pdbx_strand_id
1 'polypeptide(L)'
;MPISIAMLLTRSMVITIRLTNKKVMEKLSSFDDRVARLEKLLCGKDTNKVVDVKIIQEVEKYNAKIKDAERASKNLKKIYSQLDDLQKYVSLCHSDVLSKPPKAMVDYIETSEKQLKEQAQQLENVDRLKWVLESEHLKSRVTSDLNIKLLQVSQKQGLQKEEVSSCLDESKQLVDNYNKAISAVTKQFERWNAMITTMEERCSQGIVDE
;
A
#
# COMPACT_ATOMS: atom_id res chain seq x y z
N MET A 1 94.71 -15.05 78.41
CA MET A 1 93.81 -15.23 77.25
C MET A 1 92.30 -15.19 77.59
N PRO A 2 91.70 -14.10 78.16
CA PRO A 2 90.23 -14.01 78.27
C PRO A 2 89.56 -12.91 77.42
N ILE A 3 90.31 -11.88 76.98
CA ILE A 3 89.74 -10.70 76.31
C ILE A 3 89.29 -10.98 74.86
N SER A 4 89.94 -11.95 74.19
CA SER A 4 89.66 -12.29 72.79
C SER A 4 88.31 -12.99 72.59
N ILE A 5 87.89 -13.81 73.56
CA ILE A 5 86.62 -14.57 73.48
C ILE A 5 85.41 -13.63 73.71
N ALA A 6 85.52 -12.67 74.64
CA ALA A 6 84.46 -11.69 74.88
C ALA A 6 84.26 -10.71 73.70
N MET A 7 85.33 -10.30 73.02
CA MET A 7 85.23 -9.50 71.78
C MET A 7 84.62 -10.29 70.61
N LEU A 8 84.93 -11.59 70.50
CA LEU A 8 84.34 -12.46 69.48
C LEU A 8 82.84 -12.70 69.72
N LEU A 9 82.42 -12.89 70.97
CA LEU A 9 81.01 -13.05 71.33
C LEU A 9 80.22 -11.75 71.12
N THR A 10 80.76 -10.60 71.51
CA THR A 10 80.11 -9.30 71.27
C THR A 10 80.03 -8.94 69.79
N ARG A 11 81.09 -9.21 68.99
CA ARG A 11 81.03 -9.07 67.52
C ARG A 11 80.02 -10.01 66.88
N SER A 12 79.96 -11.27 67.32
CA SER A 12 78.99 -12.26 66.82
C SER A 12 77.55 -11.84 67.13
N MET A 13 77.30 -11.34 68.34
CA MET A 13 75.98 -10.86 68.75
C MET A 13 75.56 -9.61 67.97
N VAL A 14 76.47 -8.66 67.74
CA VAL A 14 76.22 -7.46 66.91
C VAL A 14 75.94 -7.83 65.45
N ILE A 15 76.67 -8.80 64.89
CA ILE A 15 76.42 -9.30 63.51
C ILE A 15 75.04 -9.97 63.44
N THR A 16 74.67 -10.74 64.46
CA THR A 16 73.35 -11.41 64.53
C THR A 16 72.22 -10.39 64.61
N ILE A 17 72.35 -9.35 65.45
CA ILE A 17 71.36 -8.26 65.57
C ILE A 17 71.25 -7.47 64.25
N ARG A 18 72.36 -7.22 63.56
CA ARG A 18 72.34 -6.55 62.24
C ARG A 18 71.66 -7.41 61.17
N LEU A 19 71.90 -8.72 61.17
CA LEU A 19 71.24 -9.66 60.27
C LEU A 19 69.74 -9.78 60.54
N THR A 20 69.32 -9.78 61.80
CA THR A 20 67.89 -9.76 62.15
C THR A 20 67.24 -8.44 61.76
N ASN A 21 67.89 -7.31 62.01
CA ASN A 21 67.37 -5.99 61.59
C ASN A 21 67.27 -5.87 60.06
N LYS A 22 68.24 -6.40 59.31
CA LYS A 22 68.18 -6.42 57.85
C LYS A 22 66.99 -7.23 57.33
N LYS A 23 66.76 -8.43 57.90
CA LYS A 23 65.59 -9.25 57.56
C LYS A 23 64.26 -8.59 57.93
N VAL A 24 64.23 -7.83 59.01
CA VAL A 24 63.04 -7.05 59.41
C VAL A 24 62.79 -5.92 58.41
N MET A 25 63.82 -5.18 57.99
CA MET A 25 63.70 -4.11 56.99
C MET A 25 63.26 -4.62 55.62
N GLU A 26 63.77 -5.78 55.17
CA GLU A 26 63.32 -6.41 53.92
C GLU A 26 61.84 -6.80 53.97
N LYS A 27 61.37 -7.35 55.10
CA LYS A 27 59.94 -7.64 55.29
C LYS A 27 59.09 -6.38 55.31
N LEU A 28 59.56 -5.33 55.99
CA LEU A 28 58.87 -4.04 56.05
C LEU A 28 58.72 -3.43 54.66
N SER A 29 59.79 -3.44 53.86
CA SER A 29 59.78 -2.98 52.46
C SER A 29 58.81 -3.80 51.59
N SER A 30 58.80 -5.12 51.73
CA SER A 30 57.85 -5.96 50.96
C SER A 30 56.39 -5.68 51.34
N PHE A 31 56.15 -5.32 52.61
CA PHE A 31 54.84 -4.99 53.13
C PHE A 31 54.40 -3.63 52.62
N ASP A 32 55.28 -2.65 52.64
CA ASP A 32 55.04 -1.28 52.16
C ASP A 32 54.72 -1.27 50.66
N ASP A 33 55.48 -2.01 49.84
CA ASP A 33 55.21 -2.18 48.41
C ASP A 33 53.83 -2.81 48.16
N ARG A 34 53.42 -3.73 49.03
CA ARG A 34 52.13 -4.41 48.91
C ARG A 34 50.98 -3.50 49.34
N VAL A 35 51.17 -2.69 50.38
CA VAL A 35 50.20 -1.68 50.81
C VAL A 35 50.04 -0.61 49.72
N ALA A 36 51.13 -0.09 49.16
CA ALA A 36 51.09 0.88 48.07
C ALA A 36 50.35 0.35 46.82
N ARG A 37 50.51 -0.94 46.49
CA ARG A 37 49.73 -1.58 45.40
C ARG A 37 48.24 -1.64 45.72
N LEU A 38 47.87 -1.96 46.97
CA LEU A 38 46.48 -2.04 47.40
C LEU A 38 45.82 -0.66 47.42
N GLU A 39 46.50 0.37 47.91
CA GLU A 39 46.01 1.75 47.91
C GLU A 39 45.74 2.26 46.50
N LYS A 40 46.65 1.97 45.55
CA LYS A 40 46.45 2.32 44.14
C LYS A 40 45.22 1.66 43.52
N LEU A 41 44.93 0.41 43.88
CA LEU A 41 43.76 -0.32 43.38
C LEU A 41 42.45 0.16 44.03
N LEU A 42 42.50 0.58 45.29
CA LEU A 42 41.31 0.97 46.05
C LEU A 42 40.92 2.45 45.85
N CYS A 43 41.89 3.36 45.89
CA CYS A 43 41.66 4.81 45.89
C CYS A 43 41.97 5.49 44.54
N GLY A 44 42.58 4.79 43.59
CA GLY A 44 43.02 5.40 42.33
C GLY A 44 44.12 6.45 42.53
N LYS A 45 44.19 7.47 41.65
CA LYS A 45 45.26 8.49 41.65
C LYS A 45 45.18 9.53 42.79
N ASP A 46 44.10 9.55 43.56
CA ASP A 46 43.85 10.57 44.59
C ASP A 46 44.03 9.96 45.99
N THR A 47 45.24 10.03 46.53
CA THR A 47 45.60 9.45 47.83
C THR A 47 45.13 10.28 49.04
N ASN A 48 44.45 11.41 48.83
CA ASN A 48 44.10 12.35 49.91
C ASN A 48 42.61 12.39 50.30
N LYS A 49 41.79 11.51 49.73
CA LYS A 49 40.43 11.31 50.24
C LYS A 49 40.42 9.96 50.94
N VAL A 50 40.29 9.97 52.26
CA VAL A 50 39.74 8.84 53.01
C VAL A 50 38.30 8.72 52.54
N VAL A 51 38.12 8.15 51.36
CA VAL A 51 36.80 7.79 50.90
C VAL A 51 36.50 6.54 51.71
N ASP A 52 35.60 6.71 52.68
CA ASP A 52 34.99 5.63 53.44
C ASP A 52 34.05 4.88 52.47
N VAL A 53 34.66 4.31 51.41
CA VAL A 53 33.93 3.62 50.36
C VAL A 53 33.52 2.32 51.00
N LYS A 54 32.24 2.20 51.27
CA LYS A 54 31.59 0.92 51.54
C LYS A 54 31.57 0.12 50.23
N ILE A 55 32.75 -0.23 49.69
CA ILE A 55 32.95 -0.98 48.44
C ILE A 55 32.18 -2.28 48.51
N ILE A 56 32.18 -2.89 49.69
CA ILE A 56 31.39 -4.09 49.98
C ILE A 56 29.91 -3.81 49.74
N GLN A 57 29.37 -2.67 50.17
CA GLN A 57 27.96 -2.30 49.92
C GLN A 57 27.69 -1.99 48.44
N GLU A 58 28.60 -1.32 47.73
CA GLU A 58 28.41 -1.09 46.28
C GLU A 58 28.51 -2.40 45.50
N VAL A 59 29.48 -3.27 45.81
CA VAL A 59 29.60 -4.61 45.23
C VAL A 59 28.37 -5.46 45.56
N GLU A 60 27.84 -5.37 46.78
CA GLU A 60 26.57 -6.01 47.15
C GLU A 60 25.39 -5.48 46.34
N LYS A 61 25.30 -4.15 46.12
CA LYS A 61 24.27 -3.54 45.26
C LYS A 61 24.40 -4.01 43.82
N TYR A 62 25.62 -4.06 43.26
CA TYR A 62 25.84 -4.56 41.90
C TYR A 62 25.56 -6.06 41.79
N ASN A 63 25.94 -6.85 42.79
CA ASN A 63 25.63 -8.28 42.85
C ASN A 63 24.12 -8.52 42.98
N ALA A 64 23.40 -7.70 43.74
CA ALA A 64 21.94 -7.73 43.80
C ALA A 64 21.32 -7.40 42.44
N LYS A 65 21.78 -6.33 41.77
CA LYS A 65 21.34 -5.97 40.41
C LYS A 65 21.64 -7.06 39.38
N ILE A 66 22.80 -7.72 39.47
CA ILE A 66 23.16 -8.85 38.59
C ILE A 66 22.22 -10.03 38.84
N LYS A 67 21.94 -10.37 40.11
CA LYS A 67 21.00 -11.43 40.47
C LYS A 67 19.57 -11.12 40.00
N ASP A 68 19.14 -9.88 40.11
CA ASP A 68 17.82 -9.45 39.64
C ASP A 68 17.74 -9.45 38.10
N ALA A 69 18.80 -9.03 37.41
CA ALA A 69 18.92 -9.14 35.96
C ALA A 69 18.94 -10.60 35.49
N GLU A 70 19.60 -11.49 36.23
CA GLU A 70 19.64 -12.92 35.94
C GLU A 70 18.26 -13.59 36.16
N ARG A 71 17.54 -13.21 37.23
CA ARG A 71 16.16 -13.62 37.45
C ARG A 71 15.22 -13.10 36.37
N ALA A 72 15.35 -11.82 36.00
CA ALA A 72 14.59 -11.21 34.91
C ALA A 72 14.88 -11.92 33.58
N SER A 73 16.14 -12.26 33.30
CA SER A 73 16.54 -13.01 32.10
C SER A 73 15.98 -14.43 32.07
N LYS A 74 15.98 -15.15 33.21
CA LYS A 74 15.35 -16.49 33.32
C LYS A 74 13.83 -16.42 33.16
N ASN A 75 13.19 -15.43 33.78
CA ASN A 75 11.75 -15.20 33.65
C ASN A 75 11.39 -14.82 32.20
N LEU A 76 12.19 -13.95 31.58
CA LEU A 76 12.03 -13.57 30.19
C LEU A 76 12.16 -14.80 29.29
N LYS A 77 13.21 -15.63 29.45
CA LYS A 77 13.33 -16.90 28.72
C LYS A 77 12.10 -17.81 28.89
N LYS A 78 11.56 -17.92 30.10
CA LYS A 78 10.33 -18.69 30.37
C LYS A 78 9.10 -18.08 29.68
N ILE A 79 8.97 -16.74 29.67
CA ILE A 79 7.90 -16.05 28.97
C ILE A 79 8.03 -16.25 27.46
N TYR A 80 9.25 -16.19 26.90
CA TYR A 80 9.48 -16.45 25.48
C TYR A 80 9.17 -17.91 25.10
N SER A 81 9.51 -18.89 25.94
CA SER A 81 9.09 -20.28 25.68
C SER A 81 7.57 -20.45 25.78
N GLN A 82 6.92 -19.79 26.75
CA GLN A 82 5.45 -19.78 26.85
C GLN A 82 4.77 -19.05 25.69
N LEU A 83 5.42 -18.02 25.13
CA LEU A 83 4.95 -17.31 23.94
C LEU A 83 5.04 -18.20 22.70
N ASP A 84 6.13 -18.97 22.56
CA ASP A 84 6.30 -19.94 21.47
C ASP A 84 5.25 -21.07 21.58
N ASP A 85 5.00 -21.56 22.80
CA ASP A 85 3.91 -22.51 23.07
C ASP A 85 2.55 -21.91 22.72
N LEU A 86 2.26 -20.66 23.14
CA LEU A 86 1.03 -19.95 22.79
C LEU A 86 0.89 -19.72 21.29
N GLN A 87 1.96 -19.37 20.59
CA GLN A 87 1.98 -19.23 19.13
C GLN A 87 1.67 -20.57 18.47
N LYS A 88 2.18 -21.67 19.01
CA LYS A 88 1.85 -23.03 18.56
C LYS A 88 0.39 -23.38 18.83
N TYR A 89 -0.18 -23.02 19.98
CA TYR A 89 -1.61 -23.23 20.27
C TYR A 89 -2.52 -22.36 19.40
N VAL A 90 -2.15 -21.11 19.14
CA VAL A 90 -2.86 -20.25 18.18
C VAL A 90 -2.80 -20.88 16.79
N SER A 91 -1.64 -21.41 16.39
CA SER A 91 -1.50 -22.15 15.13
C SER A 91 -2.30 -23.46 15.12
N LEU A 92 -2.44 -24.14 16.26
CA LEU A 92 -3.29 -25.32 16.43
C LEU A 92 -4.79 -24.98 16.40
N CYS A 93 -5.23 -23.83 16.91
CA CYS A 93 -6.59 -23.35 16.72
C CYS A 93 -6.90 -23.06 15.23
N HIS A 94 -5.90 -22.61 14.46
CA HIS A 94 -6.01 -22.56 12.99
C HIS A 94 -5.97 -23.97 12.39
N SER A 95 -5.22 -24.89 13.00
CA SER A 95 -5.22 -26.30 12.65
C SER A 95 -6.53 -27.01 12.98
N ASP A 96 -7.34 -26.60 13.95
CA ASP A 96 -8.65 -27.18 14.23
C ASP A 96 -9.67 -26.81 13.14
N VAL A 97 -9.51 -25.62 12.54
CA VAL A 97 -10.24 -25.22 11.31
C VAL A 97 -9.81 -26.08 10.11
N LEU A 98 -8.55 -26.53 10.08
CA LEU A 98 -8.01 -27.47 9.07
C LEU A 98 -8.25 -28.95 9.43
N SER A 99 -8.45 -29.26 10.71
CA SER A 99 -8.73 -30.57 11.29
C SER A 99 -10.24 -30.74 11.45
N LYS A 100 -10.97 -30.37 10.41
CA LYS A 100 -12.32 -30.90 10.25
C LYS A 100 -12.19 -32.42 10.16
N PRO A 101 -12.97 -33.20 10.93
CA PRO A 101 -12.94 -34.65 10.81
C PRO A 101 -13.15 -35.04 9.34
N PRO A 102 -12.48 -36.07 8.82
CA PRO A 102 -12.48 -36.39 7.37
C PRO A 102 -13.89 -36.44 6.78
N LYS A 103 -14.85 -36.93 7.56
CA LYS A 103 -16.27 -36.97 7.21
C LYS A 103 -16.89 -35.57 6.98
N ALA A 104 -16.61 -34.60 7.84
CA ALA A 104 -17.11 -33.23 7.69
C ALA A 104 -16.45 -32.48 6.52
N MET A 105 -15.23 -32.85 6.10
CA MET A 105 -14.66 -32.35 4.85
C MET A 105 -15.36 -32.91 3.62
N VAL A 106 -15.69 -34.21 3.63
CA VAL A 106 -16.46 -34.83 2.55
C VAL A 106 -17.84 -34.19 2.44
N ASP A 107 -18.57 -34.06 3.55
CA ASP A 107 -19.89 -33.41 3.58
C ASP A 107 -19.81 -31.94 3.11
N TYR A 108 -18.74 -31.22 3.47
CA TYR A 108 -18.50 -29.85 3.01
C TYR A 108 -18.21 -29.80 1.50
N ILE A 109 -17.43 -30.75 0.98
CA ILE A 109 -17.13 -30.83 -0.46
C ILE A 109 -18.39 -31.19 -1.25
N GLU A 110 -19.19 -32.14 -0.79
CA GLU A 110 -20.45 -32.53 -1.43
C GLU A 110 -21.48 -31.39 -1.43
N THR A 111 -21.61 -30.67 -0.30
CA THR A 111 -22.52 -29.51 -0.22
C THR A 111 -22.03 -28.32 -1.04
N SER A 112 -20.71 -28.12 -1.15
CA SER A 112 -20.12 -27.04 -1.95
C SER A 112 -19.86 -27.41 -3.42
N GLU A 113 -20.06 -28.67 -3.82
CA GLU A 113 -19.73 -29.18 -5.16
C GLU A 113 -20.40 -28.37 -6.27
N LYS A 114 -21.70 -28.08 -6.10
CA LYS A 114 -22.47 -27.29 -7.06
C LYS A 114 -21.91 -25.87 -7.20
N GLN A 115 -21.58 -25.24 -6.08
CA GLN A 115 -21.02 -23.89 -6.05
C GLN A 115 -19.62 -23.86 -6.66
N LEU A 116 -18.78 -24.85 -6.37
CA LEU A 116 -17.44 -24.98 -6.96
C LEU A 116 -17.51 -25.20 -8.47
N LYS A 117 -18.46 -26.01 -8.95
CA LYS A 117 -18.72 -26.21 -10.39
C LYS A 117 -19.18 -24.93 -11.07
N GLU A 118 -20.13 -24.19 -10.48
CA GLU A 118 -20.56 -22.89 -10.99
C GLU A 118 -19.42 -21.87 -11.05
N GLN A 119 -18.60 -21.79 -9.99
CA GLN A 119 -17.44 -20.90 -9.95
C GLN A 119 -16.37 -21.29 -10.97
N ALA A 120 -16.09 -22.59 -11.14
CA ALA A 120 -15.16 -23.08 -12.15
C ALA A 120 -15.64 -22.74 -13.57
N GLN A 121 -16.94 -22.94 -13.85
CA GLN A 121 -17.54 -22.59 -15.14
C GLN A 121 -17.50 -21.08 -15.40
N GLN A 122 -17.74 -20.26 -14.38
CA GLN A 122 -17.60 -18.81 -14.49
C GLN A 122 -16.15 -18.40 -14.79
N LEU A 123 -15.18 -19.03 -14.13
CA LEU A 123 -13.75 -18.77 -14.37
C LEU A 123 -13.33 -19.17 -15.78
N GLU A 124 -13.79 -20.32 -16.27
CA GLU A 124 -13.57 -20.74 -17.65
C GLU A 124 -14.22 -19.77 -18.65
N ASN A 125 -15.43 -19.28 -18.35
CA ASN A 125 -16.10 -18.29 -19.18
C ASN A 125 -15.33 -16.95 -19.21
N VAL A 126 -14.77 -16.53 -18.08
CA VAL A 126 -13.94 -15.32 -18.00
C VAL A 126 -12.66 -15.50 -18.82
N ASP A 127 -11.99 -16.64 -18.71
CA ASP A 127 -10.79 -16.93 -19.49
C ASP A 127 -11.09 -16.98 -20.99
N ARG A 128 -12.21 -17.59 -21.37
CA ARG A 128 -12.74 -17.59 -22.75
C ARG A 128 -13.11 -16.20 -23.26
N LEU A 129 -13.42 -15.23 -22.41
CA LEU A 129 -13.80 -13.87 -22.83
C LEU A 129 -12.61 -12.88 -22.76
N LYS A 130 -11.48 -13.31 -22.21
CA LYS A 130 -10.27 -12.48 -22.09
C LYS A 130 -9.77 -11.94 -23.43
N TRP A 131 -9.77 -12.77 -24.48
CA TRP A 131 -9.33 -12.36 -25.81
C TRP A 131 -10.26 -11.29 -26.44
N VAL A 132 -11.54 -11.27 -26.07
CA VAL A 132 -12.49 -10.26 -26.55
C VAL A 132 -12.09 -8.88 -26.00
N LEU A 133 -11.79 -8.79 -24.71
CA LEU A 133 -11.31 -7.56 -24.06
C LEU A 133 -9.97 -7.09 -24.63
N GLU A 134 -9.09 -8.03 -25.00
CA GLU A 134 -7.79 -7.72 -25.60
C GLU A 134 -7.86 -7.39 -27.09
N SER A 135 -9.00 -7.64 -27.74
CA SER A 135 -9.19 -7.44 -29.18
C SER A 135 -8.92 -6.00 -29.60
N GLU A 136 -8.23 -5.88 -30.73
CA GLU A 136 -7.84 -4.59 -31.28
C GLU A 136 -9.06 -3.74 -31.65
N HIS A 137 -10.20 -4.35 -31.98
CA HIS A 137 -11.44 -3.63 -32.29
C HIS A 137 -12.05 -2.91 -31.08
N LEU A 138 -11.97 -3.49 -29.89
CA LEU A 138 -12.42 -2.81 -28.66
C LEU A 138 -11.41 -1.76 -28.21
N LYS A 139 -10.10 -2.03 -28.33
CA LYS A 139 -9.07 -1.01 -28.11
C LYS A 139 -9.18 0.14 -29.11
N SER A 140 -9.46 -0.15 -30.37
CA SER A 140 -9.69 0.83 -31.45
C SER A 140 -10.98 1.62 -31.25
N ARG A 141 -12.02 1.02 -30.66
CA ARG A 141 -13.25 1.74 -30.26
C ARG A 141 -13.02 2.68 -29.07
N VAL A 142 -12.11 2.34 -28.16
CA VAL A 142 -11.58 3.26 -27.13
C VAL A 142 -10.62 4.29 -27.75
N THR A 143 -10.03 3.97 -28.90
CA THR A 143 -9.15 4.88 -29.62
C THR A 143 -9.99 5.99 -30.25
N SER A 144 -9.59 7.22 -29.94
CA SER A 144 -10.26 8.48 -30.28
C SER A 144 -10.71 8.57 -31.76
N ASP A 145 -9.95 7.99 -32.69
CA ASP A 145 -10.12 8.17 -34.13
C ASP A 145 -11.49 7.74 -34.68
N LEU A 146 -12.03 6.59 -34.24
CA LEU A 146 -13.35 6.13 -34.69
C LEU A 146 -14.46 7.04 -34.18
N ASN A 147 -14.35 7.51 -32.93
CA ASN A 147 -15.30 8.44 -32.34
C ASN A 147 -15.24 9.82 -33.01
N ILE A 148 -14.04 10.29 -33.37
CA ILE A 148 -13.86 11.54 -34.12
C ILE A 148 -14.52 11.42 -35.50
N LYS A 149 -14.26 10.33 -36.24
CA LYS A 149 -14.87 10.12 -37.56
C LYS A 149 -16.40 10.00 -37.46
N LEU A 150 -16.91 9.29 -36.44
CA LEU A 150 -18.34 9.19 -36.19
C LEU A 150 -18.96 10.56 -35.89
N LEU A 151 -18.30 11.38 -35.08
CA LEU A 151 -18.74 12.73 -34.75
C LEU A 151 -18.78 13.62 -36.00
N GLN A 152 -17.75 13.54 -36.86
CA GLN A 152 -17.72 14.25 -38.14
C GLN A 152 -18.85 13.83 -39.07
N VAL A 153 -19.14 12.53 -39.16
CA VAL A 153 -20.27 12.03 -39.97
C VAL A 153 -21.59 12.50 -39.39
N SER A 154 -21.76 12.45 -38.07
CA SER A 154 -22.98 12.93 -37.40
C SER A 154 -23.21 14.42 -37.65
N GLN A 155 -22.15 15.23 -37.62
CA GLN A 155 -22.23 16.66 -37.92
C GLN A 155 -22.64 16.90 -39.37
N LYS A 156 -22.00 16.20 -40.33
CA LYS A 156 -22.37 16.28 -41.76
C LYS A 156 -23.81 15.87 -42.01
N GLN A 157 -24.27 14.81 -41.35
CA GLN A 157 -25.66 14.37 -41.45
C GLN A 157 -26.64 15.43 -40.92
N GLY A 158 -26.29 16.13 -39.85
CA GLY A 158 -27.08 17.26 -39.34
C GLY A 158 -27.24 18.35 -40.39
N LEU A 159 -26.13 18.80 -40.99
CA LEU A 159 -26.13 19.83 -42.04
C LEU A 159 -26.93 19.38 -43.28
N GLN A 160 -26.73 18.14 -43.73
CA GLN A 160 -27.47 17.61 -44.88
C GLN A 160 -28.99 17.55 -44.63
N LYS A 161 -29.41 17.23 -43.39
CA LYS A 161 -30.84 17.25 -43.06
C LYS A 161 -31.44 18.65 -43.12
N GLU A 162 -30.68 19.65 -42.65
CA GLU A 162 -31.11 21.04 -42.71
C GLU A 162 -31.21 21.54 -44.15
N GLU A 163 -30.20 21.26 -44.98
CA GLU A 163 -30.20 21.59 -46.42
C GLU A 163 -31.37 20.92 -47.17
N VAL A 164 -31.60 19.63 -46.93
CA VAL A 164 -32.72 18.90 -47.54
C VAL A 164 -34.06 19.47 -47.09
N SER A 165 -34.19 19.86 -45.81
CA SER A 165 -35.42 20.49 -45.32
C SER A 165 -35.67 21.83 -46.01
N SER A 166 -34.64 22.68 -46.12
CA SER A 166 -34.75 23.97 -46.81
C SER A 166 -35.14 23.80 -48.27
N CYS A 167 -34.48 22.87 -48.98
CA CYS A 167 -34.77 22.58 -50.38
C CYS A 167 -36.20 22.03 -50.57
N LEU A 168 -36.68 21.19 -49.65
CA LEU A 168 -38.03 20.66 -49.67
C LEU A 168 -39.07 21.78 -49.49
N ASP A 169 -38.83 22.71 -48.57
CA ASP A 169 -39.71 23.84 -48.31
C ASP A 169 -39.78 24.78 -49.52
N GLU A 170 -38.64 25.09 -50.15
CA GLU A 170 -38.58 25.86 -51.40
C GLU A 170 -39.32 25.16 -52.54
N SER A 171 -39.11 23.86 -52.71
CA SER A 171 -39.79 23.06 -53.73
C SER A 171 -41.31 23.06 -53.50
N LYS A 172 -41.75 22.96 -52.24
CA LYS A 172 -43.18 22.99 -51.89
C LYS A 172 -43.77 24.36 -52.20
N GLN A 173 -43.07 25.44 -51.86
CA GLN A 173 -43.50 26.79 -52.19
C GLN A 173 -43.61 27.01 -53.69
N LEU A 174 -42.67 26.48 -54.47
CA LEU A 174 -42.70 26.55 -55.93
C LEU A 174 -43.91 25.81 -56.51
N VAL A 175 -44.20 24.60 -56.02
CA VAL A 175 -45.38 23.82 -56.41
C VAL A 175 -46.67 24.56 -56.06
N ASP A 176 -46.75 25.16 -54.87
CA ASP A 176 -47.91 25.95 -54.47
C ASP A 176 -48.11 27.18 -55.37
N ASN A 177 -47.03 27.86 -55.74
CA ASN A 177 -47.09 29.00 -56.66
C ASN A 177 -47.51 28.58 -58.07
N TYR A 178 -46.99 27.45 -58.56
CA TYR A 178 -47.39 26.89 -59.84
C TYR A 178 -48.89 26.53 -59.84
N ASN A 179 -49.37 25.85 -58.80
CA ASN A 179 -50.78 25.49 -58.65
C ASN A 179 -51.70 26.73 -58.62
N LYS A 180 -51.28 27.80 -57.95
CA LYS A 180 -51.99 29.09 -57.96
C LYS A 180 -52.03 29.71 -59.36
N ALA A 181 -50.90 29.71 -60.07
CA ALA A 181 -50.81 30.24 -61.43
C ALA A 181 -51.73 29.48 -62.39
N ILE A 182 -51.70 28.15 -62.36
CA ILE A 182 -52.57 27.29 -63.18
C ILE A 182 -54.04 27.56 -62.84
N SER A 183 -54.41 27.61 -61.56
CA SER A 183 -55.78 27.91 -61.16
C SER A 183 -56.27 29.27 -61.65
N ALA A 184 -55.40 30.29 -61.65
CA ALA A 184 -55.72 31.61 -62.18
C ALA A 184 -55.91 31.59 -63.70
N VAL A 185 -55.03 30.89 -64.42
CA VAL A 185 -55.12 30.70 -65.87
C VAL A 185 -56.41 29.96 -66.24
N THR A 186 -56.74 28.87 -65.56
CA THR A 186 -57.98 28.11 -65.79
C THR A 186 -59.21 29.00 -65.60
N LYS A 187 -59.29 29.76 -64.50
CA LYS A 187 -60.38 30.71 -64.28
C LYS A 187 -60.47 31.79 -65.36
N GLN A 188 -59.33 32.24 -65.87
CA GLN A 188 -59.32 33.23 -66.95
C GLN A 188 -59.83 32.64 -68.27
N PHE A 189 -59.47 31.39 -68.58
CA PHE A 189 -60.02 30.67 -69.72
C PHE A 189 -61.54 30.44 -69.60
N GLU A 190 -62.03 30.08 -68.42
CA GLU A 190 -63.48 29.95 -68.17
C GLU A 190 -64.21 31.29 -68.42
N ARG A 191 -63.66 32.41 -67.95
CA ARG A 191 -64.22 33.74 -68.20
C ARG A 191 -64.22 34.11 -69.67
N TRP A 192 -63.13 33.84 -70.37
CA TRP A 192 -63.03 34.10 -71.81
C TRP A 192 -64.03 33.25 -72.59
N ASN A 193 -64.15 31.95 -72.26
CA ASN A 193 -65.15 31.08 -72.86
C ASN A 193 -66.57 31.61 -72.63
N ALA A 194 -66.93 31.97 -71.39
CA ALA A 194 -68.24 32.53 -71.08
C ALA A 194 -68.50 33.85 -71.85
N MET A 195 -67.49 34.70 -72.00
CA MET A 195 -67.60 35.93 -72.78
C MET A 195 -67.80 35.66 -74.26
N ILE A 196 -67.08 34.68 -74.84
CA ILE A 196 -67.26 34.28 -76.24
C ILE A 196 -68.66 33.70 -76.46
N THR A 197 -69.11 32.78 -75.60
CA THR A 197 -70.44 32.16 -75.71
C THR A 197 -71.56 33.20 -75.65
N THR A 198 -71.49 34.18 -74.74
CA THR A 198 -72.51 35.25 -74.67
C THR A 198 -72.50 36.13 -75.92
N MET A 199 -71.34 36.38 -76.53
CA MET A 199 -71.26 37.10 -77.81
C MET A 199 -71.81 36.28 -78.99
N GLU A 200 -71.54 34.97 -79.03
CA GLU A 200 -72.09 34.04 -80.03
C GLU A 200 -73.61 33.93 -79.93
N GLU A 201 -74.15 33.87 -78.72
CA GLU A 201 -75.59 33.88 -78.46
C GLU A 201 -76.25 35.18 -78.93
N ARG A 202 -75.64 36.34 -78.63
CA ARG A 202 -76.12 37.66 -79.11
C ARG A 202 -76.11 37.76 -80.64
N CYS A 203 -75.03 37.30 -81.28
CA CYS A 203 -74.95 37.23 -82.74
C CYS A 203 -76.01 36.30 -83.34
N SER A 204 -76.24 35.14 -82.72
CA SER A 204 -77.21 34.15 -83.19
C SER A 204 -78.67 34.61 -83.03
N GLN A 205 -78.95 35.46 -82.03
CA GLN A 205 -80.27 36.06 -81.81
C GLN A 205 -80.57 37.26 -82.72
N GLY A 206 -79.66 37.62 -83.63
CA GLY A 206 -79.88 38.69 -84.61
C GLY A 206 -79.91 40.10 -83.99
N ILE A 207 -79.40 40.26 -82.77
CA ILE A 207 -79.17 41.59 -82.19
C ILE A 207 -77.85 42.11 -82.76
N VAL A 208 -77.92 42.57 -84.01
CA VAL A 208 -76.94 43.50 -84.57
C VAL A 208 -77.32 44.86 -84.00
N ASP A 209 -76.71 45.20 -82.86
CA ASP A 209 -76.73 46.58 -82.37
C ASP A 209 -75.96 47.43 -83.39
N GLU A 210 -76.67 48.40 -83.98
CA GLU A 210 -76.12 49.54 -84.73
C GLU A 210 -75.41 50.51 -83.77
#